data_AF-A0A6A7MG15-F1
#
_entry.id   AF-A0A6A7MG15-F1
#
_cell.length_a   1.000
_cell.length_b   1.000
_cell.length_c   1.000
_cell.angle_alpha   90.00
_cell.angle_beta   90.00
_cell.angle_gamma   90.00
#
_symmetry.space_group_name_H-M   'P 1'
#
loop_
_entity.id
_entity.type
_entity.pdbx_description
1 polymer ?
#
loop_
_entity_poly.entity_id
_entity_poly.type
_entity_poly.pdbx_seq_one_letter_code
_entity_poly.pdbx_strand_id
1 'polypeptide(L)'
;MKGEFTSDGCSGGMSVAWRALTGLPPPWEGCCVEHDRAYWRGGTYDERAAADRQLLICVAARGHPYWALAMYVAVRIGGASAWPTPWRWGYGKLKGPNNVVE
;
A
#
# COMPACT_ATOMS: atom_id res chain seq x y z
N MET A 1 0.66 -3.60 20.69
CA MET A 1 0.68 -4.88 19.96
C MET A 1 0.04 -4.65 18.58
N LYS A 2 0.59 -5.23 17.51
CA LYS A 2 0.07 -5.12 16.13
C LYS A 2 -0.54 -6.46 15.71
N GLY A 3 -1.51 -6.44 14.78
CA GLY A 3 -2.10 -7.66 14.20
C GLY A 3 -1.15 -8.35 13.21
N GLU A 4 -1.58 -9.40 12.52
CA GLU A 4 -0.78 -9.98 11.42
C GLU A 4 -0.67 -9.00 10.24
N PHE A 5 0.41 -9.10 9.46
CA PHE A 5 0.56 -8.33 8.22
C PHE A 5 -0.10 -9.06 7.07
N THR A 6 -1.05 -8.40 6.41
CA THR A 6 -1.69 -8.87 5.17
C THR A 6 -1.61 -7.77 4.10
N SER A 7 -1.54 -8.19 2.84
CA SER A 7 -1.49 -7.32 1.65
C SER A 7 -2.31 -7.95 0.53
N ASP A 8 -3.04 -7.11 -0.22
CA ASP A 8 -3.82 -7.50 -1.40
C ASP A 8 -3.03 -7.31 -2.71
N GLY A 9 -1.72 -7.09 -2.60
CA GLY A 9 -0.84 -6.73 -3.72
C GLY A 9 -0.85 -5.21 -3.91
N CYS A 10 -1.36 -4.75 -5.05
CA CYS A 10 -1.63 -3.34 -5.26
C CYS A 10 -3.10 -3.03 -5.01
N SER A 11 -3.35 -2.22 -3.98
CA SER A 11 -4.69 -1.88 -3.46
C SER A 11 -5.62 -1.21 -4.48
N GLY A 12 -6.89 -1.12 -4.12
CA GLY A 12 -7.94 -0.57 -4.99
C GLY A 12 -8.37 -1.54 -6.10
N GLY A 13 -8.11 -2.84 -5.93
CA GLY A 13 -8.45 -3.88 -6.90
C GLY A 13 -7.52 -3.94 -8.12
N MET A 14 -6.45 -3.15 -8.15
CA MET A 14 -5.53 -3.09 -9.29
C MET A 14 -4.85 -4.43 -9.56
N SER A 15 -4.39 -5.12 -8.51
CA SER A 15 -3.81 -6.46 -8.63
C SER A 15 -4.80 -7.51 -9.14
N VAL A 16 -6.09 -7.38 -8.80
CA VAL A 16 -7.16 -8.26 -9.30
C VAL A 16 -7.46 -7.98 -10.76
N ALA A 17 -7.67 -6.71 -11.11
CA ALA A 17 -7.96 -6.28 -12.48
C ALA A 17 -6.82 -6.64 -13.44
N TRP A 18 -5.56 -6.47 -13.02
CA TRP A 18 -4.40 -6.82 -13.84
C TRP A 18 -4.32 -8.31 -14.13
N ARG A 19 -4.56 -9.16 -13.11
CA ARG A 19 -4.62 -10.62 -13.30
C ARG A 19 -5.75 -11.03 -14.23
N ALA A 20 -6.94 -10.43 -14.08
CA ALA A 20 -8.07 -10.70 -14.94
C ALA A 20 -7.79 -10.34 -16.42
N LEU A 21 -7.03 -9.27 -16.66
CA LEU A 21 -6.67 -8.80 -18.01
C LEU A 21 -5.50 -9.57 -18.64
N THR A 22 -4.49 -9.92 -17.84
CA THR A 22 -3.20 -10.41 -18.37
C THR A 22 -2.89 -11.87 -18.03
N GLY A 23 -3.64 -12.48 -17.11
CA GLY A 23 -3.34 -13.80 -16.55
C GLY A 23 -2.14 -13.83 -15.59
N LEU A 24 -1.49 -12.70 -15.36
CA LEU A 24 -0.27 -12.57 -14.54
C LEU A 24 -0.45 -11.48 -13.47
N PRO A 25 0.31 -11.48 -12.36
CA PRO A 25 0.35 -10.34 -11.46
C PRO A 25 0.99 -9.12 -12.15
N PRO A 26 0.72 -7.89 -11.66
CA PRO A 26 1.41 -6.71 -12.18
C PRO A 26 2.92 -6.84 -11.90
N PRO A 27 3.79 -6.48 -12.86
CA PRO A 27 5.24 -6.65 -12.70
C PRO A 27 5.83 -5.80 -11.55
N TRP A 28 5.07 -4.83 -11.03
CA TRP A 28 5.40 -4.01 -9.87
C TRP A 28 4.68 -4.41 -8.57
N GLU A 29 3.99 -5.56 -8.51
CA GLU A 29 3.26 -5.98 -7.31
C GLU A 29 4.12 -5.98 -6.05
N GLY A 30 5.38 -6.41 -6.16
CA GLY A 30 6.33 -6.38 -5.04
C GLY A 30 6.62 -4.97 -4.49
N CYS A 31 6.50 -3.92 -5.30
CA CYS A 31 6.62 -2.54 -4.81
C CYS A 31 5.44 -2.16 -3.93
N CYS A 32 4.23 -2.59 -4.30
CA CYS A 32 3.02 -2.34 -3.53
C CYS A 32 3.06 -3.09 -2.19
N VAL A 33 3.49 -4.37 -2.19
CA VAL A 33 3.61 -5.16 -0.96
C VAL A 33 4.61 -4.54 0.04
N GLU A 34 5.71 -3.95 -0.44
CA GLU A 34 6.65 -3.24 0.44
C GLU A 34 6.08 -1.93 0.98
N HIS A 35 5.33 -1.20 0.15
CA HIS A 35 4.60 0.00 0.57
C HIS A 35 3.55 -0.33 1.65
N ASP A 36 2.80 -1.42 1.46
CA ASP A 36 1.84 -1.94 2.44
C ASP A 36 2.52 -2.29 3.77
N ARG A 37 3.71 -2.89 3.76
CA ARG A 37 4.47 -3.14 5.00
C ARG A 37 4.78 -1.85 5.75
N ALA A 38 5.20 -0.80 5.04
CA ALA A 38 5.45 0.49 5.64
C ALA A 38 4.15 1.11 6.19
N TYR A 39 3.06 1.02 5.44
CA TYR A 39 1.75 1.53 5.85
C TYR A 39 1.15 0.77 7.04
N TRP A 40 1.26 -0.55 7.06
CA TRP A 40 0.89 -1.37 8.20
C TRP A 40 1.72 -1.00 9.43
N ARG A 41 3.03 -0.76 9.24
CA ARG A 41 3.92 -0.34 10.32
C ARG A 41 3.49 1.02 10.86
N GLY A 42 3.17 1.97 9.98
CA GLY A 42 2.97 3.37 10.33
C GLY A 42 4.24 4.01 10.88
N GLY A 43 4.11 5.23 11.42
CA GLY A 43 5.23 6.06 11.86
C GLY A 43 4.89 7.55 11.79
N THR A 44 5.91 8.37 11.62
CA THR A 44 5.85 9.82 11.40
C THR A 44 5.31 10.18 10.01
N TYR A 45 5.01 11.46 9.80
CA TYR A 45 4.62 11.98 8.50
C TYR A 45 5.74 11.85 7.46
N ASP A 46 6.99 12.05 7.87
CA ASP A 46 8.15 11.95 6.98
C ASP A 46 8.42 10.51 6.57
N GLU A 47 8.22 9.54 7.47
CA GLU A 47 8.29 8.12 7.13
C GLU A 47 7.20 7.72 6.13
N ARG A 48 5.99 8.27 6.25
CA ARG A 48 4.93 8.09 5.23
C ARG A 48 5.37 8.68 3.89
N ALA A 49 5.86 9.92 3.88
CA ALA A 49 6.32 10.56 2.65
C ALA A 49 7.48 9.80 1.98
N ALA A 50 8.40 9.24 2.78
CA ALA A 50 9.47 8.38 2.31
C ALA A 50 8.94 7.08 1.70
N ALA A 51 7.98 6.41 2.36
CA ALA A 51 7.33 5.21 1.83
C ALA A 51 6.63 5.49 0.48
N ASP A 52 5.86 6.58 0.39
CA ASP A 52 5.17 6.97 -0.84
C ASP A 52 6.16 7.28 -1.97
N ARG A 53 7.26 7.98 -1.67
CA ARG A 53 8.32 8.25 -2.66
C ARG A 53 9.03 6.96 -3.09
N GLN A 54 9.21 6.00 -2.19
CA GLN A 54 9.83 4.73 -2.51
C GLN A 54 8.94 3.88 -3.42
N LEU A 55 7.61 3.95 -3.27
CA LEU A 55 6.66 3.35 -4.21
C LEU A 55 6.83 3.94 -5.62
N LEU A 56 6.87 5.27 -5.74
CA LEU A 56 7.13 5.97 -7.01
C LEU A 56 8.42 5.49 -7.68
N ILE A 57 9.54 5.48 -6.93
CA ILE A 57 10.84 5.07 -7.46
C ILE A 57 10.83 3.60 -7.90
N CYS A 58 10.28 2.70 -7.07
CA CYS A 58 10.27 1.26 -7.31
C CYS A 58 9.46 0.87 -8.55
N VAL A 59 8.28 1.48 -8.74
CA VAL A 59 7.39 1.20 -9.88
C VAL A 59 7.98 1.80 -11.16
N ALA A 60 8.55 3.02 -11.10
CA ALA A 60 9.20 3.64 -12.24
C ALA A 60 10.44 2.84 -12.70
N ALA A 61 11.25 2.33 -11.77
CA ALA A 61 12.41 1.49 -12.06
C ALA A 61 12.04 0.15 -12.73
N ARG A 62 10.79 -0.30 -12.61
CA ARG A 62 10.25 -1.47 -13.32
C ARG A 62 9.68 -1.14 -14.71
N GLY A 63 9.91 0.07 -15.21
CA GLY A 63 9.47 0.49 -16.55
C GLY A 63 8.04 1.03 -16.61
N HIS A 64 7.42 1.35 -15.47
CA HIS A 64 6.03 1.81 -15.40
C HIS A 64 5.89 3.22 -14.78
N PRO A 65 6.51 4.27 -15.35
CA PRO A 65 6.56 5.60 -14.75
C PRO A 65 5.18 6.28 -14.63
N TYR A 66 4.26 6.03 -15.56
CA TYR A 66 2.91 6.58 -15.50
C TYR A 66 2.11 6.00 -14.33
N TRP A 67 2.17 4.67 -14.16
CA TRP A 67 1.57 4.00 -13.00
C TRP A 67 2.22 4.44 -11.71
N ALA A 68 3.54 4.62 -11.69
CA ALA A 68 4.27 5.10 -10.53
C ALA A 68 3.77 6.48 -10.06
N LEU A 69 3.61 7.43 -10.99
CA LEU A 69 3.08 8.76 -10.68
C LEU A 69 1.62 8.71 -10.22
N ALA A 70 0.78 7.95 -10.92
CA ALA A 70 -0.63 7.80 -10.56
C ALA A 70 -0.80 7.23 -9.15
N MET A 71 -0.06 6.16 -8.83
CA MET A 71 -0.07 5.54 -7.50
C MET A 71 0.43 6.51 -6.43
N TYR A 72 1.54 7.21 -6.68
CA TYR A 72 2.07 8.20 -5.75
C TYR A 72 1.04 9.27 -5.40
N VAL A 73 0.40 9.87 -6.40
CA VAL A 73 -0.63 10.89 -6.17
C VAL A 73 -1.81 10.31 -5.38
N ALA A 74 -2.27 9.11 -5.74
CA ALA A 74 -3.36 8.43 -5.05
C ALA A 74 -3.07 8.18 -3.56
N VAL A 75 -1.88 7.67 -3.21
CA VAL A 75 -1.53 7.39 -1.80
C VAL A 75 -1.28 8.66 -0.99
N ARG A 76 -0.85 9.76 -1.61
CA ARG A 76 -0.71 11.06 -0.95
C ARG A 76 -2.07 11.64 -0.57
N ILE A 77 -3.06 11.53 -1.45
CA ILE A 77 -4.41 12.05 -1.23
C ILE A 77 -5.24 11.12 -0.33
N GLY A 78 -5.21 9.81 -0.56
CA GLY A 78 -6.11 8.84 0.10
C GLY A 78 -5.48 7.99 1.22
N GLY A 79 -4.17 8.05 1.43
CA GLY A 79 -3.46 7.20 2.41
C GLY A 79 -3.32 7.78 3.82
N ALA A 80 -3.93 8.94 4.09
CA ALA A 80 -3.80 9.59 5.39
C ALA A 80 -4.53 8.81 6.51
N SER A 81 -3.97 8.82 7.73
CA SER A 81 -4.48 8.06 8.88
C SER A 81 -5.90 8.44 9.32
N ALA A 82 -6.37 9.64 8.98
CA ALA A 82 -7.71 10.11 9.31
C ALA A 82 -8.80 9.61 8.35
N TRP A 83 -8.44 8.98 7.23
CA TRP A 83 -9.41 8.52 6.23
C TRP A 83 -9.93 7.12 6.58
N PRO A 84 -11.20 6.81 6.26
CA PRO A 84 -11.83 5.52 6.56
C PRO A 84 -11.38 4.40 5.61
N THR A 85 -10.14 4.45 5.11
CA THR A 85 -9.61 3.39 4.25
C THR A 85 -9.02 2.25 5.09
N PRO A 86 -9.16 0.98 4.63
CA PRO A 86 -8.55 -0.16 5.29
C PRO A 86 -7.02 -0.06 5.33
N TRP A 87 -6.44 0.43 4.23
CA TRP A 87 -5.00 0.63 3.99
C TRP A 87 -4.50 2.02 4.41
N ARG A 88 -5.00 2.58 5.51
CA ARG A 88 -4.56 3.89 6.03
C ARG A 88 -3.20 3.80 6.73
N TRP A 89 -2.43 4.88 6.76
CA TRP A 89 -1.17 4.91 7.51
C TRP A 89 -1.32 4.44 8.97
N GLY A 90 -0.59 3.40 9.34
CA GLY A 90 -0.63 2.74 10.65
C GLY A 90 -1.81 1.79 10.86
N TYR A 91 -2.37 1.18 9.81
CA TYR A 91 -3.52 0.28 9.92
C TYR A 91 -3.25 -1.02 10.70
N GLY A 92 -1.98 -1.39 10.94
CA GLY A 92 -1.62 -2.56 11.73
C GLY A 92 -1.86 -2.46 13.25
N LYS A 93 -2.38 -1.32 13.75
CA LYS A 93 -2.70 -1.13 15.16
C LYS A 93 -3.94 -1.96 15.55
N LEU A 94 -3.81 -2.86 16.53
CA LEU A 94 -4.95 -3.56 17.14
C LEU A 94 -5.93 -2.54 17.76
N LYS A 95 -7.23 -2.70 17.50
CA LYS A 95 -8.29 -1.93 18.18
C LYS A 95 -8.82 -2.72 19.38
N GLY A 96 -8.30 -2.46 20.59
CA GLY A 96 -8.89 -2.92 21.86
C GLY A 96 -8.97 -4.45 22.06
N PRO A 97 -9.36 -4.92 23.26
CA PRO A 97 -9.08 -6.28 23.74
C PRO A 97 -9.78 -7.44 23.00
N ASN A 98 -10.64 -7.17 22.01
CA ASN A 98 -11.48 -8.19 21.37
C ASN A 98 -11.33 -8.29 19.83
N ASN A 99 -10.30 -7.70 19.22
CA ASN A 99 -10.14 -7.75 17.76
C ASN A 99 -8.83 -8.41 17.34
N VAL A 100 -8.80 -9.74 17.43
CA VAL A 100 -7.95 -10.57 16.57
C VAL A 100 -8.70 -10.71 15.25
N VAL A 101 -8.09 -10.26 14.16
CA VAL A 101 -8.67 -10.39 12.82
C VAL A 101 -8.36 -11.82 12.36
N GLU A 102 -9.39 -12.66 12.20
CA GLU A 102 -9.30 -13.95 11.49
C GLU A 102 -8.96 -13.74 10.00
#